data_AF-A0A9D9Z6W0-F1
#
_entry.id   AF-A0A9D9Z6W0-F1
#
_cell.length_a   1.000
_cell.length_b   1.000
_cell.length_c   1.000
_cell.angle_alpha   90.00
_cell.angle_beta   90.00
_cell.angle_gamma   90.00
#
_symmetry.space_group_name_H-M   'P 1'
#
loop_
_entity.id
_entity.type
_entity.pdbx_description
1 polymer ?
#
loop_
_entity_poly.entity_id
_entity_poly.type
_entity_poly.pdbx_seq_one_letter_code
_entity_poly.pdbx_strand_id
1 'polypeptide(L)'
;MELKLKKVAVRSLLDGDKTSFSDGVLKVNRREIVDMLMKDKRFSSAMVELALPGESTRILPVKDVVEPRCKLEGPGEVFPGFIGDVETVGEGTTLALVGAAVVTCGKIVGFQEGIIDMSGPGAEYTPFSKTLNVVLVVEPVEGLEKHEYESACRLAGLKTAHYLASAAKGATGGEVETYCLPDLAKAMTSFPGLPKVAYLYMLQSQGLLHDTYVYGVDAKRIIPTLIHPNEDMDGAIISGNCVSACDKNNTYSHQNNPIIHHMYKRHGK
;
A
#
# COMPACT_ATOMS: atom_id res chain seq x y z
N MET A 1 2.47 -6.20 -21.21
CA MET A 1 3.07 -5.39 -20.14
C MET A 1 4.07 -6.24 -19.38
N GLU A 2 5.26 -5.71 -19.06
CA GLU A 2 6.27 -6.38 -18.23
C GLU A 2 6.58 -5.52 -17.00
N LEU A 3 6.31 -6.04 -15.80
CA LEU A 3 6.64 -5.42 -14.53
C LEU A 3 7.72 -6.24 -13.83
N LYS A 4 8.78 -5.58 -13.40
CA LYS A 4 9.82 -6.12 -12.51
C LYS A 4 9.58 -5.55 -11.12
N LEU A 5 9.16 -6.41 -10.20
CA LEU A 5 9.02 -6.05 -8.79
C LEU A 5 10.33 -6.37 -8.07
N LYS A 6 11.14 -5.34 -7.82
CA LYS A 6 12.38 -5.44 -7.05
C LYS A 6 12.06 -5.42 -5.57
N LYS A 7 12.05 -6.59 -4.95
CA LYS A 7 11.75 -6.84 -3.54
C LYS A 7 13.01 -6.71 -2.70
N VAL A 8 13.10 -5.63 -1.95
CA VAL A 8 14.19 -5.36 -1.01
C VAL A 8 13.68 -5.65 0.39
N ALA A 9 14.26 -6.66 1.06
CA ALA A 9 13.81 -7.05 2.39
C ALA A 9 14.26 -6.04 3.46
N VAL A 10 13.31 -5.59 4.29
CA VAL A 10 13.58 -4.84 5.52
C VAL A 10 13.59 -5.83 6.67
N ARG A 11 14.73 -5.92 7.36
CA ARG A 11 14.99 -6.85 8.47
C ARG A 11 15.10 -6.14 9.82
N SER A 12 15.35 -4.83 9.80
CA SER A 12 15.43 -3.99 10.99
C SER A 12 14.89 -2.61 10.69
N LEU A 13 14.17 -2.05 11.67
CA LEU A 13 13.60 -0.71 11.64
C LEU A 13 14.13 0.04 12.85
N LEU A 14 14.80 1.17 12.62
CA LEU A 14 15.47 1.94 13.66
C LEU A 14 15.15 3.41 13.52
N ASP A 15 15.17 4.12 14.63
CA ASP A 15 15.27 5.58 14.61
C ASP A 15 16.61 6.03 14.05
N GLY A 16 16.62 7.18 13.38
CA GLY A 16 17.85 7.80 12.90
C GLY A 16 17.71 9.28 12.61
N ASP A 17 18.85 9.97 12.55
CA ASP A 17 18.92 11.41 12.25
C ASP A 17 18.55 11.73 10.80
N LYS A 18 18.48 10.72 9.93
CA LYS A 18 18.07 10.84 8.54
C LYS A 18 17.40 9.55 8.07
N THR A 19 16.33 9.68 7.30
CA THR A 19 15.69 8.53 6.67
C THR A 19 16.62 7.94 5.62
N SER A 20 16.95 6.66 5.77
CA SER A 20 17.89 5.97 4.88
C SER A 20 17.70 4.46 4.93
N PHE A 21 18.16 3.78 3.88
CA PHE A 21 18.15 2.33 3.80
C PHE A 21 19.55 1.80 3.47
N SER A 22 20.01 0.80 4.22
CA SER A 22 21.28 0.11 3.98
C SER A 22 21.20 -1.33 4.52
N ASP A 23 21.54 -2.30 3.69
CA ASP A 23 21.69 -3.73 4.05
C ASP A 23 20.52 -4.34 4.84
N GLY A 24 19.29 -3.94 4.50
CA GLY A 24 18.07 -4.42 5.16
C GLY A 24 17.70 -3.66 6.43
N VAL A 25 18.42 -2.61 6.78
CA VAL A 25 18.09 -1.70 7.88
C VAL A 25 17.44 -0.45 7.31
N LEU A 26 16.18 -0.21 7.66
CA LEU A 26 15.47 1.04 7.38
C LEU A 26 15.61 1.94 8.60
N LYS A 27 16.39 3.02 8.48
CA LYS A 27 16.43 4.09 9.47
C LYS A 27 15.37 5.12 9.12
N VAL A 28 14.56 5.50 10.10
CA VAL A 28 13.48 6.48 9.93
C VAL A 28 13.79 7.71 10.75
N ASN A 29 13.84 8.86 10.10
CA ASN A 29 13.76 10.14 10.80
C ASN A 29 12.28 10.52 10.90
N ARG A 30 11.72 10.35 12.10
CA ARG A 30 10.32 10.69 12.40
C ARG A 30 9.99 12.15 12.11
N ARG A 31 10.93 13.06 12.35
CA ARG A 31 10.74 14.50 12.12
C ARG A 31 10.62 14.83 10.64
N GLU A 32 11.40 14.19 9.77
CA GLU A 32 11.26 14.38 8.30
C GLU A 32 9.85 13.99 7.82
N ILE A 33 9.29 12.91 8.37
CA ILE A 33 7.92 12.48 8.05
C ILE A 33 6.91 13.47 8.65
N VAL A 34 7.02 13.84 9.92
CA VAL A 34 6.12 14.82 10.54
C VAL A 34 6.12 16.14 9.77
N ASP A 35 7.30 16.69 9.44
CA ASP A 35 7.44 17.93 8.69
C ASP A 35 6.83 17.82 7.28
N MET A 36 6.90 16.64 6.65
CA MET A 36 6.22 16.37 5.38
C MET A 36 4.69 16.34 5.54
N LEU A 37 4.17 15.69 6.57
CA LEU A 37 2.73 15.56 6.81
C LEU A 37 2.10 16.89 7.23
N MET A 38 2.78 17.67 8.07
CA MET A 38 2.31 18.98 8.56
C MET A 38 2.25 20.07 7.47
N LYS A 39 2.73 19.79 6.24
CA LYS A 39 2.47 20.65 5.08
C LYS A 39 1.00 20.63 4.66
N ASP A 40 0.26 19.56 5.00
CA ASP A 40 -1.18 19.49 4.79
C ASP A 40 -1.90 20.23 5.91
N LYS A 41 -2.56 21.35 5.56
CA LYS A 41 -3.24 22.24 6.52
C LYS A 41 -4.46 21.59 7.19
N ARG A 42 -4.86 20.39 6.76
CA ARG A 42 -5.96 19.63 7.36
C ARG A 42 -5.56 18.97 8.68
N PHE A 43 -4.27 18.83 8.98
CA PHE A 43 -3.80 18.27 10.25
C PHE A 43 -3.49 19.35 11.27
N SER A 44 -3.96 19.15 12.51
CA SER A 44 -3.54 19.94 13.67
C SER A 44 -2.26 19.39 14.29
N SER A 45 -2.05 18.07 14.21
CA SER A 45 -0.84 17.42 14.65
C SER A 45 -0.58 16.11 13.90
N ALA A 46 0.69 15.70 13.88
CA ALA A 46 1.15 14.43 13.36
C ALA A 46 2.26 13.89 14.25
N MET A 47 2.23 12.59 14.49
CA MET A 47 3.24 11.84 15.25
C MET A 47 3.58 10.56 14.48
N VAL A 48 4.82 10.12 14.61
CA VAL A 48 5.29 8.87 14.01
C VAL A 48 5.80 7.96 15.12
N GLU A 49 5.30 6.73 15.14
CA GLU A 49 5.74 5.67 16.04
C GLU A 49 6.31 4.50 15.24
N LEU A 50 7.18 3.73 15.88
CA LEU A 50 7.71 2.48 15.32
C LEU A 50 7.19 1.33 16.18
N ALA A 51 6.69 0.28 15.54
CA ALA A 51 6.20 -0.90 16.24
C ALA A 51 6.74 -2.17 15.56
N LEU A 52 7.47 -2.98 16.33
CA LEU A 52 8.21 -4.14 15.84
C LEU A 52 7.51 -5.46 16.25
N PRO A 53 7.68 -6.53 15.45
CA PRO A 53 7.15 -7.84 15.79
C PRO A 53 7.57 -8.32 17.18
N GLY A 54 6.61 -8.79 17.97
CA GLY A 54 6.84 -9.31 19.32
C GLY A 54 6.83 -8.27 20.44
N GLU A 55 6.77 -6.97 20.12
CA GLU A 55 6.65 -5.93 21.14
C GLU A 55 5.28 -5.98 21.84
N SER A 56 5.25 -5.59 23.12
CA SER A 56 4.01 -5.44 23.89
C SER A 56 3.26 -4.15 23.51
N THR A 57 2.95 -4.02 22.22
CA THR A 57 2.36 -2.83 21.60
C THR A 57 1.08 -3.20 20.86
N ARG A 58 0.05 -2.36 21.02
CA ARG A 58 -1.20 -2.42 20.25
C ARG A 58 -1.34 -1.14 19.43
N ILE A 59 -1.58 -1.28 18.13
CA ILE A 59 -1.82 -0.18 17.20
C ILE A 59 -3.32 -0.07 16.95
N LEU A 60 -3.89 1.09 17.26
CA LEU A 60 -5.31 1.40 17.08
C LEU A 60 -5.51 2.93 17.10
N PRO A 61 -6.53 3.48 16.42
CA PRO A 61 -7.39 2.82 15.44
C PRO A 61 -6.78 2.81 14.03
N VAL A 62 -6.58 1.62 13.45
CA VAL A 62 -5.96 1.46 12.13
C VAL A 62 -6.94 1.78 11.00
N LYS A 63 -6.47 2.58 10.04
CA LYS A 63 -7.20 3.01 8.86
C LYS A 63 -6.78 2.24 7.63
N ASP A 64 -5.50 2.31 7.28
CA ASP A 64 -4.95 1.58 6.16
C ASP A 64 -3.55 1.06 6.51
N VAL A 65 -3.11 0.07 5.74
CA VAL A 65 -1.73 -0.43 5.79
C VAL A 65 -1.21 -0.44 4.37
N VAL A 66 0.00 0.10 4.16
CA VAL A 66 0.60 0.28 2.83
C VAL A 66 2.00 -0.31 2.84
N GLU A 67 2.33 -1.15 1.86
CA GLU A 67 3.72 -1.57 1.64
C GLU A 67 4.47 -0.42 0.97
N PRO A 68 5.64 0.02 1.50
CA PRO A 68 6.43 1.05 0.87
C PRO A 68 6.89 0.60 -0.52
N ARG A 69 6.43 1.30 -1.56
CA ARG A 69 6.85 1.09 -2.95
C ARG A 69 7.22 2.41 -3.63
N CYS A 70 8.10 2.36 -4.64
CA CYS A 70 8.38 3.48 -5.54
C CYS A 70 8.91 3.00 -6.90
N LYS A 71 8.71 3.80 -7.94
CA LYS A 71 9.22 3.54 -9.28
C LYS A 71 10.73 3.77 -9.37
N LEU A 72 11.43 2.82 -9.99
CA LEU A 72 12.83 2.95 -10.38
C LEU A 72 12.94 3.29 -11.88
N GLU A 73 12.17 2.61 -12.71
CA GLU A 73 12.20 2.73 -14.17
C GLU A 73 10.83 2.46 -14.76
N GLY A 74 10.51 3.06 -15.92
CA GLY A 74 9.24 2.90 -16.61
C GLY A 74 8.31 4.11 -16.48
N PRO A 75 7.10 4.04 -17.08
CA PRO A 75 6.13 5.13 -17.04
C PRO A 75 5.47 5.27 -15.67
N GLY A 76 5.06 6.50 -15.35
CA GLY A 76 4.30 6.83 -14.14
C GLY A 76 5.06 6.63 -12.83
N GLU A 77 4.31 6.67 -11.74
CA GLU A 77 4.75 6.40 -10.37
C GLU A 77 3.68 5.54 -9.66
N VAL A 78 4.05 4.84 -8.59
CA VAL A 78 3.10 4.05 -7.81
C VAL A 78 1.98 4.93 -7.24
N PHE A 79 0.82 4.34 -6.98
CA PHE A 79 -0.37 5.07 -6.49
C PHE A 79 -0.77 6.22 -7.44
N PRO A 80 -1.01 5.93 -8.73
CA PRO A 80 -1.34 6.94 -9.73
C PRO A 80 -2.63 7.69 -9.37
N GLY A 81 -2.63 9.01 -9.57
CA GLY A 81 -3.69 9.92 -9.14
C GLY A 81 -3.59 10.39 -7.68
N PHE A 82 -2.64 9.85 -6.89
CA PHE A 82 -2.35 10.30 -5.53
C PHE A 82 -0.90 10.76 -5.35
N ILE A 83 0.06 9.96 -5.83
CA ILE A 83 1.50 10.28 -5.78
C ILE A 83 2.00 10.65 -7.18
N GLY A 84 1.78 9.77 -8.16
CA GLY A 84 1.99 10.07 -9.58
C GLY A 84 0.78 10.74 -10.23
N ASP A 85 0.98 11.26 -11.44
CA ASP A 85 -0.11 11.64 -12.32
C ASP A 85 -0.96 10.42 -12.70
N VAL A 86 -2.13 10.67 -13.29
CA VAL A 86 -3.03 9.60 -13.75
C VAL A 86 -2.49 9.02 -15.07
N GLU A 87 -1.52 8.12 -14.95
CA GLU A 87 -0.88 7.40 -16.05
C GLU A 87 -0.97 5.90 -15.82
N THR A 88 -1.10 5.09 -16.87
CA THR A 88 -1.12 3.63 -16.75
C THR A 88 0.19 3.11 -16.16
N VAL A 89 0.08 2.37 -15.07
CA VAL A 89 1.21 1.74 -14.35
C VAL A 89 1.32 0.25 -14.71
N GLY A 90 2.19 -0.52 -14.06
CA GLY A 90 2.32 -1.97 -14.31
C GLY A 90 3.35 -2.36 -15.38
N GLU A 91 4.22 -1.43 -15.76
CA GLU A 91 5.39 -1.67 -16.64
C GLU A 91 6.68 -1.10 -16.06
N GLY A 92 7.83 -1.71 -16.36
CA GLY A 92 9.14 -1.23 -15.89
C GLY A 92 9.51 -1.84 -14.55
N THR A 93 10.28 -1.11 -13.71
CA THR A 93 10.82 -1.62 -12.44
C THR A 93 10.27 -0.83 -11.27
N THR A 94 9.59 -1.52 -10.35
CA THR A 94 9.07 -0.97 -9.09
C THR A 94 9.80 -1.61 -7.92
N LEU A 95 10.31 -0.78 -7.01
CA LEU A 95 10.93 -1.22 -5.77
C LEU A 95 9.86 -1.40 -4.70
N ALA A 96 9.94 -2.49 -3.93
CA ALA A 96 9.10 -2.75 -2.77
C ALA A 96 9.97 -3.07 -1.55
N LEU A 97 9.69 -2.42 -0.42
CA LEU A 97 10.32 -2.68 0.87
C LEU A 97 9.57 -3.78 1.63
N VAL A 98 9.87 -5.03 1.28
CA VAL A 98 9.18 -6.21 1.82
C VAL A 98 9.50 -6.39 3.29
N GLY A 99 8.48 -6.60 4.12
CA GLY A 99 8.60 -6.76 5.57
C GLY A 99 8.45 -5.45 6.35
N ALA A 100 8.39 -4.31 5.68
CA ALA A 100 7.98 -3.04 6.28
C ALA A 100 6.54 -2.68 5.89
N ALA A 101 5.87 -1.92 6.74
CA ALA A 101 4.55 -1.38 6.45
C ALA A 101 4.38 0.02 7.04
N VAL A 102 3.65 0.87 6.31
CA VAL A 102 3.15 2.15 6.84
C VAL A 102 1.72 1.95 7.29
N VAL A 103 1.44 2.26 8.55
CA VAL A 103 0.12 2.10 9.17
C VAL A 103 -0.44 3.48 9.46
N THR A 104 -1.59 3.83 8.90
CA THR A 104 -2.28 5.08 9.22
C THR A 104 -3.25 4.88 10.37
N CYS A 105 -3.20 5.79 11.34
CA CYS A 105 -4.06 5.79 12.51
C CYS A 105 -4.70 7.17 12.71
N GLY A 106 -5.93 7.15 13.22
CA GLY A 106 -6.69 8.38 13.53
C GLY A 106 -8.17 8.07 13.70
N LYS A 107 -8.84 8.77 14.62
CA LYS A 107 -10.26 8.53 14.93
C LYS A 107 -11.16 9.30 13.96
N ILE A 108 -11.92 8.62 13.09
CA ILE A 108 -12.78 9.31 12.10
C ILE A 108 -14.26 9.27 12.47
N VAL A 109 -14.80 8.10 12.82
CA VAL A 109 -16.26 7.95 13.06
C VAL A 109 -16.63 7.27 14.38
N GLY A 110 -15.93 6.22 14.82
CA GLY A 110 -16.41 5.38 15.92
C GLY A 110 -15.49 4.22 16.25
N PHE A 111 -15.99 3.20 16.96
CA PHE A 111 -15.19 2.08 17.49
C PHE A 111 -14.81 0.99 16.46
N GLN A 112 -15.41 1.02 15.27
CA GLN A 112 -15.31 -0.05 14.26
C GLN A 112 -13.97 -0.08 13.52
N GLU A 113 -12.90 0.43 14.12
CA GLU A 113 -11.63 0.71 13.45
C GLU A 113 -10.64 -0.43 13.70
N GLY A 114 -9.64 -0.59 12.83
CA GLY A 114 -8.75 -1.76 12.87
C GLY A 114 -7.85 -1.79 14.11
N ILE A 115 -7.44 -3.00 14.49
CA ILE A 115 -6.50 -3.25 15.59
C ILE A 115 -5.36 -4.12 15.05
N ILE A 116 -4.12 -3.79 15.42
CA ILE A 116 -2.95 -4.65 15.24
C ILE A 116 -2.31 -4.86 16.61
N ASP A 117 -2.36 -6.09 17.09
CA ASP A 117 -1.55 -6.52 18.24
C ASP A 117 -0.19 -7.00 17.73
N MET A 118 0.91 -6.47 18.27
CA MET A 118 2.27 -6.87 17.89
C MET A 118 2.75 -8.12 18.64
N SER A 119 2.06 -8.51 19.71
CA SER A 119 2.32 -9.72 20.51
C SER A 119 1.04 -10.28 21.12
N GLY A 120 1.13 -11.46 21.73
CA GLY A 120 -0.01 -12.15 22.33
C GLY A 120 -0.99 -12.74 21.30
N PRO A 121 -2.17 -13.23 21.74
CA PRO A 121 -3.09 -13.97 20.89
C PRO A 121 -3.63 -13.17 19.69
N GLY A 122 -3.79 -11.86 19.84
CA GLY A 122 -4.28 -11.00 18.76
C GLY A 122 -3.31 -10.90 17.57
N ALA A 123 -2.01 -11.06 17.83
CA ALA A 123 -0.97 -11.00 16.79
C ALA A 123 -1.11 -12.09 15.73
N GLU A 124 -1.70 -13.25 16.07
CA GLU A 124 -1.88 -14.35 15.12
C GLU A 124 -2.94 -14.05 14.04
N TYR A 125 -3.86 -13.12 14.31
CA TYR A 125 -5.00 -12.82 13.45
C TYR A 125 -4.75 -11.69 12.43
N THR A 126 -3.55 -11.11 12.42
CA THR A 126 -3.18 -10.06 11.48
C THR A 126 -1.81 -10.33 10.87
N PRO A 127 -1.63 -10.18 9.54
CA PRO A 127 -0.30 -10.30 8.95
C PRO A 127 0.65 -9.18 9.40
N PHE A 128 0.09 -8.05 9.85
CA PHE A 128 0.86 -6.85 10.18
C PHE A 128 1.52 -6.88 11.56
N SER A 129 1.24 -7.91 12.37
CA SER A 129 2.04 -8.20 13.58
C SER A 129 3.45 -8.68 13.23
N LYS A 130 3.66 -9.15 11.99
CA LYS A 130 4.92 -9.69 11.47
C LYS A 130 5.71 -8.67 10.65
N THR A 131 5.15 -7.47 10.42
CA THR A 131 5.80 -6.38 9.70
C THR A 131 6.50 -5.43 10.67
N LEU A 132 7.53 -4.75 10.17
CA LEU A 132 8.15 -3.62 10.82
C LEU A 132 7.33 -2.37 10.49
N ASN A 133 6.54 -1.89 11.46
CA ASN A 133 5.51 -0.88 11.21
C ASN A 133 6.03 0.53 11.51
N VAL A 134 5.89 1.42 10.54
CA VAL A 134 5.96 2.88 10.72
C VAL A 134 4.53 3.39 10.85
N VAL A 135 4.15 3.77 12.07
CA VAL A 135 2.78 4.12 12.44
C VAL A 135 2.62 5.64 12.41
N LEU A 136 1.64 6.12 11.65
CA LEU A 136 1.29 7.54 11.56
C LEU A 136 0.07 7.79 12.44
N VAL A 137 0.24 8.63 13.46
CA VAL A 137 -0.86 9.09 14.30
C VAL A 137 -1.11 10.55 13.97
N VAL A 138 -2.22 10.82 13.28
CA VAL A 138 -2.59 12.18 12.85
C VAL A 138 -3.87 12.62 13.52
N GLU A 139 -4.00 13.92 13.74
CA GLU A 139 -5.22 14.54 14.26
C GLU A 139 -5.66 15.67 13.33
N PRO A 140 -6.97 15.80 13.05
CA PRO A 140 -7.47 16.84 12.16
C PRO A 140 -7.48 18.20 12.84
N VAL A 141 -7.54 19.26 12.05
CA VAL A 141 -7.97 20.58 12.54
C VAL A 141 -9.43 20.53 12.99
N GLU A 142 -9.80 21.41 13.92
CA GLU A 142 -11.17 21.50 14.43
C GLU A 142 -12.17 21.78 13.29
N GLY A 143 -13.28 21.06 13.30
CA GLY A 143 -14.37 21.24 12.33
C GLY A 143 -14.12 20.67 10.93
N LEU A 144 -13.00 19.94 10.70
CA LEU A 144 -12.75 19.31 9.41
C LEU A 144 -13.78 18.22 9.11
N GLU A 145 -14.32 18.23 7.89
CA GLU A 145 -15.27 17.22 7.44
C GLU A 145 -14.64 15.82 7.39
N LYS A 146 -15.42 14.81 7.77
CA LYS A 146 -14.93 13.41 7.89
C LYS A 146 -14.37 12.86 6.59
N HIS A 147 -14.99 13.20 5.46
CA HIS A 147 -14.49 12.84 4.13
C HIS A 147 -13.13 13.47 3.82
N GLU A 148 -12.94 14.74 4.21
CA GLU A 148 -11.68 15.45 3.97
C GLU A 148 -10.57 14.93 4.88
N TYR A 149 -10.91 14.58 6.12
CA TYR A 149 -9.97 13.98 7.07
C TYR A 149 -9.53 12.58 6.64
N GLU A 150 -10.47 11.73 6.21
CA GLU A 150 -10.16 10.40 5.66
C GLU A 150 -9.22 10.51 4.46
N SER A 151 -9.54 11.40 3.51
CA SER A 151 -8.70 11.68 2.34
C SER A 151 -7.29 12.15 2.73
N ALA A 152 -7.18 13.00 3.76
CA ALA A 152 -5.89 13.43 4.30
C ALA A 152 -5.10 12.26 4.89
N CYS A 153 -5.74 11.42 5.71
CA CYS A 153 -5.12 10.23 6.32
C CYS A 153 -4.60 9.27 5.25
N ARG A 154 -5.40 8.99 4.23
CA ARG A 154 -5.01 8.14 3.11
C ARG A 154 -3.77 8.70 2.40
N LEU A 155 -3.80 9.98 2.05
CA LEU A 155 -2.67 10.63 1.39
C LEU A 155 -1.40 10.63 2.25
N ALA A 156 -1.53 10.80 3.57
CA ALA A 156 -0.40 10.73 4.51
C ALA A 156 0.28 9.35 4.49
N GLY A 157 -0.52 8.27 4.48
CA GLY A 157 -0.03 6.90 4.35
C GLY A 157 0.73 6.66 3.05
N LEU A 158 0.12 7.01 1.91
CA LEU A 158 0.72 6.83 0.58
C LEU A 158 2.01 7.63 0.42
N LYS A 159 2.02 8.90 0.84
CA LYS A 159 3.21 9.77 0.78
C LYS A 159 4.35 9.22 1.61
N THR A 160 4.05 8.73 2.82
CA THR A 160 5.08 8.15 3.69
C THR A 160 5.61 6.83 3.11
N ALA A 161 4.73 5.98 2.59
CA ALA A 161 5.12 4.73 1.94
C ALA A 161 6.04 4.99 0.74
N HIS A 162 5.69 5.95 -0.12
CA HIS A 162 6.53 6.36 -1.25
C HIS A 162 7.86 6.97 -0.79
N TYR A 163 7.84 7.83 0.23
CA TYR A 163 9.03 8.47 0.77
C TYR A 163 10.04 7.45 1.33
N LEU A 164 9.57 6.49 2.12
CA LEU A 164 10.42 5.44 2.69
C LEU A 164 11.02 4.54 1.60
N ALA A 165 10.23 4.13 0.60
CA ALA A 165 10.74 3.36 -0.53
C ALA A 165 11.74 4.18 -1.37
N SER A 166 11.50 5.47 -1.54
CA SER A 166 12.39 6.37 -2.28
C SER A 166 13.77 6.49 -1.61
N ALA A 167 13.85 6.40 -0.28
CA ALA A 167 15.11 6.35 0.45
C ALA A 167 15.94 5.08 0.16
N ALA A 168 15.35 4.07 -0.48
CA ALA A 168 15.97 2.81 -0.84
C ALA A 168 16.23 2.64 -2.35
N LYS A 169 16.02 3.68 -3.19
CA LYS A 169 16.25 3.58 -4.66
C LYS A 169 17.67 3.09 -5.02
N GLY A 170 18.67 3.46 -4.21
CA GLY A 170 20.07 3.04 -4.38
C GLY A 170 20.41 1.64 -3.86
N ALA A 171 19.45 0.89 -3.31
CA ALA A 171 19.71 -0.45 -2.78
C ALA A 171 20.20 -1.39 -3.90
N THR A 172 21.34 -2.04 -3.70
CA THR A 172 21.95 -2.95 -4.68
C THR A 172 21.45 -4.40 -4.54
N GLY A 173 20.96 -4.77 -3.36
CA GLY A 173 20.35 -6.07 -3.10
C GLY A 173 18.86 -6.14 -3.47
N GLY A 174 18.26 -7.31 -3.20
CA GLY A 174 16.85 -7.59 -3.42
C GLY A 174 16.60 -8.68 -4.48
N GLU A 175 15.48 -9.35 -4.37
CA GLU A 175 15.01 -10.32 -5.37
C GLU A 175 14.19 -9.57 -6.43
N VAL A 176 14.36 -9.89 -7.71
CA VAL A 176 13.55 -9.33 -8.78
C VAL A 176 12.59 -10.41 -9.27
N GLU A 177 11.30 -10.19 -9.06
CA GLU A 177 10.25 -11.03 -9.63
C GLU A 177 9.67 -10.34 -10.86
N THR A 178 9.63 -11.04 -11.99
CA THR A 178 9.15 -10.49 -13.26
C THR A 178 7.76 -11.03 -13.60
N TYR A 179 6.84 -10.12 -13.86
CA TYR A 179 5.46 -10.38 -14.23
C TYR A 179 5.21 -9.89 -15.64
N CYS A 180 5.09 -10.82 -16.58
CA CYS A 180 4.94 -10.50 -17.99
C CYS A 180 3.73 -11.24 -18.56
N LEU A 181 2.82 -10.47 -19.16
CA LEU A 181 1.78 -10.99 -20.04
C LEU A 181 1.85 -10.25 -21.39
N PRO A 182 1.66 -10.97 -22.51
CA PRO A 182 1.48 -10.31 -23.78
C PRO A 182 0.16 -9.52 -23.81
N ASP A 183 -0.04 -8.71 -24.85
CA ASP A 183 -1.34 -8.11 -25.10
C ASP A 183 -2.47 -9.17 -25.17
N LEU A 184 -3.71 -8.73 -24.95
CA LEU A 184 -4.85 -9.63 -24.85
C LEU A 184 -5.03 -10.50 -26.10
N ALA A 185 -4.86 -9.93 -27.30
CA ALA A 185 -5.05 -10.67 -28.56
C ALA A 185 -4.08 -11.85 -28.68
N LYS A 186 -2.81 -11.63 -28.33
CA LYS A 186 -1.79 -12.68 -28.29
C LYS A 186 -2.01 -13.62 -27.10
N ALA A 187 -2.34 -13.12 -25.91
CA ALA A 187 -2.60 -13.93 -24.71
C ALA A 187 -3.71 -14.98 -24.94
N MET A 188 -4.74 -14.63 -25.71
CA MET A 188 -5.85 -15.54 -26.04
C MET A 188 -5.42 -16.75 -26.86
N THR A 189 -4.31 -16.67 -27.61
CA THR A 189 -3.84 -17.76 -28.48
C THR A 189 -2.55 -18.43 -27.97
N SER A 190 -1.84 -17.86 -26.99
CA SER A 190 -0.59 -18.40 -26.43
C SER A 190 -0.67 -19.83 -25.89
N PHE A 191 -1.84 -20.24 -25.37
CA PHE A 191 -2.07 -21.57 -24.79
C PHE A 191 -3.40 -22.16 -25.29
N PRO A 192 -3.42 -22.80 -26.47
CA PRO A 192 -4.66 -23.24 -27.12
C PRO A 192 -5.37 -24.40 -26.39
N GLY A 193 -4.67 -25.15 -25.54
CA GLY A 193 -5.24 -26.26 -24.76
C GLY A 193 -5.70 -25.91 -23.35
N LEU A 194 -5.51 -24.66 -22.90
CA LEU A 194 -5.84 -24.24 -21.54
C LEU A 194 -7.09 -23.34 -21.50
N PRO A 195 -7.92 -23.44 -20.45
CA PRO A 195 -9.06 -22.55 -20.28
C PRO A 195 -8.59 -21.11 -20.12
N LYS A 196 -9.41 -20.18 -20.62
CA LYS A 196 -9.19 -18.74 -20.43
C LYS A 196 -9.86 -18.33 -19.12
N VAL A 197 -9.11 -17.68 -18.25
CA VAL A 197 -9.57 -17.32 -16.91
C VAL A 197 -9.58 -15.80 -16.79
N ALA A 198 -10.73 -15.26 -16.39
CA ALA A 198 -10.87 -13.87 -15.98
C ALA A 198 -11.11 -13.84 -14.46
N TYR A 199 -10.49 -12.88 -13.78
CA TYR A 199 -10.70 -12.64 -12.36
C TYR A 199 -11.63 -11.44 -12.18
N LEU A 200 -12.83 -11.67 -11.64
CA LEU A 200 -13.73 -10.59 -11.26
C LEU A 200 -13.30 -10.06 -9.90
N TYR A 201 -12.55 -8.95 -9.90
CA TYR A 201 -12.08 -8.32 -8.68
C TYR A 201 -13.10 -7.31 -8.17
N MET A 202 -13.95 -7.72 -7.22
CA MET A 202 -14.95 -6.84 -6.62
C MET A 202 -14.31 -5.88 -5.62
N LEU A 203 -14.47 -4.59 -5.87
CA LEU A 203 -13.99 -3.53 -4.98
C LEU A 203 -15.18 -2.99 -4.18
N GLN A 204 -15.09 -3.03 -2.85
CA GLN A 204 -16.13 -2.46 -1.99
C GLN A 204 -16.11 -0.94 -2.11
N SER A 205 -17.21 -0.37 -2.62
CA SER A 205 -17.43 1.08 -2.74
C SER A 205 -18.88 1.43 -2.39
N GLN A 206 -19.13 1.77 -1.13
CA GLN A 206 -20.49 1.99 -0.58
C GLN A 206 -20.68 3.38 0.05
N GLY A 207 -19.72 4.30 -0.11
CA GLY A 207 -19.75 5.63 0.50
C GLY A 207 -18.68 5.81 1.58
N LEU A 208 -18.80 6.88 2.36
CA LEU A 208 -17.82 7.32 3.36
C LEU A 208 -17.21 6.15 4.13
N LEU A 209 -15.88 6.02 4.10
CA LEU A 209 -15.09 4.99 4.80
C LEU A 209 -15.30 3.56 4.28
N HIS A 210 -15.97 3.40 3.15
CA HIS A 210 -16.16 2.11 2.46
C HIS A 210 -15.87 2.26 0.96
N ASP A 211 -15.10 3.26 0.56
CA ASP A 211 -14.74 3.52 -0.83
C ASP A 211 -13.38 2.90 -1.15
N THR A 212 -13.26 2.30 -2.32
CA THR A 212 -11.99 1.85 -2.91
C THR A 212 -11.70 2.73 -4.14
N TYR A 213 -10.42 3.04 -4.37
CA TYR A 213 -10.01 3.95 -5.43
C TYR A 213 -9.22 3.19 -6.50
N VAL A 214 -9.49 3.53 -7.75
CA VAL A 214 -8.82 3.02 -8.93
C VAL A 214 -8.27 4.23 -9.68
N TYR A 215 -6.94 4.35 -9.80
CA TYR A 215 -6.28 5.48 -10.47
C TYR A 215 -6.71 6.86 -9.94
N GLY A 216 -6.79 7.03 -8.61
CA GLY A 216 -7.23 8.28 -7.99
C GLY A 216 -8.74 8.50 -7.96
N VAL A 217 -9.52 7.68 -8.66
CA VAL A 217 -10.97 7.84 -8.79
C VAL A 217 -11.68 6.80 -7.95
N ASP A 218 -12.69 7.23 -7.19
CA ASP A 218 -13.56 6.32 -6.45
C ASP A 218 -14.24 5.32 -7.39
N ALA A 219 -14.15 4.03 -7.09
CA ALA A 219 -14.66 2.96 -7.94
C ALA A 219 -16.18 3.02 -8.17
N LYS A 220 -16.95 3.71 -7.32
CA LYS A 220 -18.39 3.94 -7.58
C LYS A 220 -18.68 4.89 -8.73
N ARG A 221 -17.66 5.65 -9.17
CA ARG A 221 -17.76 6.63 -10.26
C ARG A 221 -17.30 6.08 -11.61
N ILE A 222 -16.82 4.84 -11.66
CA ILE A 222 -16.34 4.20 -12.88
C ILE A 222 -17.24 3.02 -13.25
N ILE A 223 -17.24 2.67 -14.53
CA ILE A 223 -17.82 1.42 -15.01
C ILE A 223 -16.84 0.26 -14.80
N PRO A 224 -17.30 -1.00 -14.76
CA PRO A 224 -16.40 -2.16 -14.76
C PRO A 224 -15.36 -2.03 -15.86
N THR A 225 -14.08 -2.07 -15.46
CA THR A 225 -12.95 -1.80 -16.35
C THR A 225 -12.01 -2.98 -16.33
N LEU A 226 -11.52 -3.36 -17.52
CA LEU A 226 -10.47 -4.37 -17.62
C LEU A 226 -9.15 -3.74 -17.17
N ILE A 227 -8.56 -4.28 -16.12
CA ILE A 227 -7.28 -3.84 -15.56
C ILE A 227 -6.28 -4.98 -15.72
N HIS A 228 -5.09 -4.68 -16.21
CA HIS A 228 -4.01 -5.63 -16.27
C HIS A 228 -3.51 -5.97 -14.85
N PRO A 229 -3.24 -7.24 -14.50
CA PRO A 229 -2.89 -7.62 -13.13
C PRO A 229 -1.62 -6.94 -12.59
N ASN A 230 -0.70 -6.52 -13.47
CA ASN A 230 0.47 -5.72 -13.06
C ASN A 230 0.11 -4.34 -12.52
N GLU A 231 -0.99 -3.74 -12.98
CA GLU A 231 -1.41 -2.41 -12.54
C GLU A 231 -1.79 -2.43 -11.05
N ASP A 232 -2.47 -3.50 -10.58
CA ASP A 232 -2.80 -3.71 -9.16
C ASP A 232 -1.53 -3.81 -8.30
N MET A 233 -0.54 -4.60 -8.76
CA MET A 233 0.78 -4.68 -8.11
C MET A 233 1.52 -3.33 -8.13
N ASP A 234 1.24 -2.46 -9.09
CA ASP A 234 1.89 -1.14 -9.17
C ASP A 234 1.07 -0.03 -8.50
N GLY A 235 0.08 -0.41 -7.69
CA GLY A 235 -0.67 0.49 -6.81
C GLY A 235 -1.84 1.20 -7.48
N ALA A 236 -2.35 0.70 -8.61
CA ALA A 236 -3.53 1.26 -9.27
C ALA A 236 -4.78 1.24 -8.39
N ILE A 237 -4.88 0.25 -7.49
CA ILE A 237 -6.01 0.09 -6.56
C ILE A 237 -5.53 0.36 -5.14
N ILE A 238 -6.21 1.27 -4.44
CA ILE A 238 -5.92 1.58 -3.04
C ILE A 238 -7.19 1.62 -2.20
N SER A 239 -7.05 1.38 -0.90
CA SER A 239 -8.15 1.40 0.04
C SER A 239 -8.44 2.81 0.56
N GLY A 240 -9.73 3.20 0.55
CA GLY A 240 -10.30 4.22 1.43
C GLY A 240 -11.27 3.63 2.45
N ASN A 241 -11.23 2.30 2.63
CA ASN A 241 -12.10 1.61 3.57
C ASN A 241 -11.49 1.64 4.98
N CYS A 242 -12.22 2.23 5.93
CA CYS A 242 -11.72 2.60 7.26
C CYS A 242 -12.57 2.08 8.42
N VAL A 243 -13.60 1.28 8.13
CA VAL A 243 -14.53 0.70 9.13
C VAL A 243 -14.11 -0.75 9.41
N SER A 244 -14.90 -1.76 9.04
CA SER A 244 -14.67 -3.15 9.44
C SER A 244 -13.39 -3.74 8.83
N ALA A 245 -12.37 -3.97 9.68
CA ALA A 245 -11.09 -4.52 9.24
C ALA A 245 -11.19 -5.92 8.62
N CYS A 246 -12.16 -6.73 9.04
CA CYS A 246 -12.37 -8.09 8.51
C CYS A 246 -13.07 -8.13 7.14
N ASP A 247 -13.77 -7.05 6.76
CA ASP A 247 -14.59 -7.01 5.54
C ASP A 247 -13.91 -6.25 4.40
N LYS A 248 -12.67 -5.80 4.60
CA LYS A 248 -11.95 -4.94 3.66
C LYS A 248 -10.62 -5.51 3.20
N ASN A 249 -10.20 -5.08 2.02
CA ASN A 249 -8.81 -5.15 1.61
C ASN A 249 -8.15 -3.79 1.89
N ASN A 250 -7.06 -3.80 2.65
CA ASN A 250 -6.19 -2.62 2.79
C ASN A 250 -5.29 -2.49 1.54
N THR A 251 -4.63 -1.35 1.38
CA THR A 251 -3.75 -1.10 0.23
C THR A 251 -2.63 -2.14 0.11
N TYR A 252 -2.05 -2.57 1.24
CA TYR A 252 -1.05 -3.65 1.27
C TYR A 252 -1.60 -4.96 0.66
N SER A 253 -2.84 -5.32 0.96
CA SER A 253 -3.51 -6.50 0.40
C SER A 253 -3.76 -6.37 -1.11
N HIS A 254 -4.07 -5.17 -1.61
CA HIS A 254 -4.17 -4.90 -3.05
C HIS A 254 -2.80 -5.08 -3.73
N GLN A 255 -1.78 -4.40 -3.20
CA GLN A 255 -0.39 -4.48 -3.68
C GLN A 255 0.17 -5.91 -3.73
N ASN A 256 -0.33 -6.80 -2.86
CA ASN A 256 0.12 -8.18 -2.70
C ASN A 256 -1.02 -9.19 -2.92
N ASN A 257 -1.92 -8.92 -3.87
CA ASN A 257 -3.12 -9.72 -4.10
C ASN A 257 -2.79 -11.21 -4.33
N PRO A 258 -3.18 -12.11 -3.40
CA PRO A 258 -2.79 -13.51 -3.47
C PRO A 258 -3.39 -14.24 -4.66
N ILE A 259 -4.59 -13.85 -5.10
CA ILE A 259 -5.25 -14.46 -6.26
C ILE A 259 -4.44 -14.16 -7.52
N ILE A 260 -4.05 -12.90 -7.72
CA ILE A 260 -3.22 -12.50 -8.87
C ILE A 260 -1.88 -13.23 -8.86
N HIS A 261 -1.17 -13.25 -7.73
CA HIS A 261 0.10 -13.99 -7.61
C HIS A 261 -0.05 -15.47 -7.95
N HIS A 262 -1.10 -16.12 -7.45
CA HIS A 262 -1.36 -17.52 -7.72
C HIS A 262 -1.80 -17.81 -9.15
N MET A 263 -2.52 -16.89 -9.79
CA MET A 263 -2.85 -16.97 -11.21
C MET A 263 -1.59 -16.88 -12.08
N TYR A 264 -0.68 -15.96 -11.78
CA TYR A 264 0.62 -15.88 -12.46
C TYR A 264 1.43 -17.18 -12.34
N LYS A 265 1.53 -17.75 -11.13
CA LYS A 265 2.28 -19.00 -10.89
C LYS A 265 1.74 -20.20 -11.67
N ARG A 266 0.43 -20.20 -11.97
CA ARG A 266 -0.28 -21.26 -12.70
C ARG A 266 -0.48 -20.95 -14.19
N HIS A 267 -0.19 -19.72 -14.64
CA HIS A 267 -0.37 -19.35 -16.03
C HIS A 267 0.50 -20.22 -16.95
N GLY A 268 -0.11 -20.77 -18.00
CA GLY A 268 0.55 -21.68 -18.95
C GLY A 268 0.75 -23.12 -18.45
N LYS A 269 0.16 -23.50 -17.31
CA LYS A 269 0.19 -24.86 -16.74
C LYS A 269 -1.20 -25.48 -16.65
#